data_AF-A0A081BHX0-F1
#
_entry.id   AF-A0A081BHX0-F1
#
_cell.length_a   1.000
_cell.length_b   1.000
_cell.length_c   1.000
_cell.angle_alpha   90.00
_cell.angle_beta   90.00
_cell.angle_gamma   90.00
#
_symmetry.space_group_name_H-M   'P 1'
#
loop_
_entity.id
_entity.type
_entity.pdbx_description
1 polymer ?
#
loop_
_entity_poly.entity_id
_entity_poly.type
_entity_poly.pdbx_seq_one_letter_code
_entity_poly.pdbx_strand_id
1 'polypeptide(L)'
;MKRKQPKPMSPYAALNGDDRFAAATKIAATYQLETGQVLFAYMQTIAQISAKHDNDTRLATLQPEIDEQFGKTLQLLRGTK
;
A
#
# COMPACT_ATOMS: atom_id res chain seq x y z
N MET A 1 -14.83 7.98 -30.18
CA MET A 1 -13.64 7.89 -29.31
C MET A 1 -14.02 7.14 -28.04
N LYS A 2 -13.52 5.92 -27.82
CA LYS A 2 -13.83 5.14 -26.62
C LYS A 2 -13.06 5.75 -25.44
N ARG A 3 -13.78 6.32 -24.45
CA ARG A 3 -13.20 6.74 -23.18
C ARG A 3 -12.56 5.52 -22.53
N LYS A 4 -11.23 5.45 -22.48
CA LYS A 4 -10.52 4.46 -21.65
C LYS A 4 -10.96 4.74 -20.21
N GLN A 5 -11.78 3.87 -19.65
CA GLN A 5 -12.07 3.91 -18.22
C GLN A 5 -10.72 3.92 -17.48
N PRO A 6 -10.51 4.82 -16.50
CA PRO A 6 -9.29 4.76 -15.70
C PRO A 6 -9.24 3.37 -15.08
N LYS A 7 -8.12 2.66 -15.25
CA LYS A 7 -7.83 1.44 -14.47
C LYS A 7 -8.15 1.77 -13.00
N PRO A 8 -8.80 0.88 -12.24
CA PRO A 8 -8.97 1.09 -10.81
C PRO A 8 -7.58 1.38 -10.24
N MET A 9 -7.38 2.64 -9.86
CA MET A 9 -6.09 3.16 -9.49
C MET A 9 -5.91 2.73 -8.04
N SER A 10 -5.05 1.73 -7.82
CA SER A 10 -4.71 1.24 -6.49
C SER A 10 -4.50 2.43 -5.54
N PRO A 11 -5.22 2.48 -4.39
CA PRO A 11 -5.16 3.62 -3.48
C PRO A 11 -3.75 3.82 -2.88
N TYR A 12 -2.91 2.79 -2.94
CA TYR A 12 -1.57 2.79 -2.33
C TYR A 12 -0.43 2.68 -3.35
N ALA A 13 -0.71 2.60 -4.65
CA ALA A 13 0.32 2.45 -5.69
C ALA A 13 1.41 3.54 -5.66
N ALA A 14 1.07 4.75 -5.18
CA ALA A 14 2.04 5.83 -5.02
C ALA A 14 3.16 5.50 -4.02
N LEU A 15 2.95 4.53 -3.11
CA LEU A 15 3.97 4.05 -2.17
C LEU A 15 5.09 3.25 -2.85
N ASN A 16 4.90 2.80 -4.10
CA ASN A 16 5.95 2.13 -4.88
C ASN A 16 6.86 3.10 -5.63
N GLY A 17 6.46 4.37 -5.77
CA GLY A 17 7.12 5.35 -6.62
C GLY A 17 7.94 6.39 -5.86
N ASP A 18 8.31 7.47 -6.54
CA ASP A 18 9.08 8.57 -5.94
C ASP A 18 8.24 9.38 -4.93
N ASP A 19 6.91 9.38 -5.11
CA ASP A 19 5.96 10.04 -4.22
C ASP A 19 5.66 9.27 -2.92
N ARG A 20 6.39 8.18 -2.63
CA ARG A 20 6.09 7.27 -1.50
C ARG A 20 6.02 7.98 -0.15
N PHE A 21 6.89 8.97 0.09
CA PHE A 21 6.88 9.74 1.33
C PHE A 21 5.65 10.62 1.42
N ALA A 22 5.32 11.37 0.37
CA ALA A 22 4.14 12.23 0.33
C ALA A 22 2.85 11.42 0.47
N ALA A 23 2.77 10.25 -0.17
CA ALA A 23 1.66 9.31 -0.02
C ALA A 23 1.56 8.78 1.41
N ALA A 24 2.68 8.32 1.99
CA ALA A 24 2.71 7.82 3.36
C ALA A 24 2.31 8.90 4.38
N THR A 25 2.72 10.15 4.20
CA THR A 25 2.32 11.28 5.07
C THR A 25 0.81 11.53 5.03
N LYS A 26 0.18 11.45 3.85
CA LYS A 26 -1.29 11.60 3.72
C LYS A 26 -2.04 10.45 4.41
N ILE A 27 -1.54 9.22 4.25
CA ILE A 27 -2.11 8.03 4.90
C ILE A 27 -1.94 8.15 6.42
N ALA A 28 -0.75 8.52 6.88
CA ALA A 28 -0.43 8.75 8.29
C ALA A 28 -1.39 9.75 8.94
N ALA A 29 -1.64 10.89 8.30
CA ALA A 29 -2.63 11.88 8.77
C ALA A 29 -4.05 11.31 8.86
N THR A 30 -4.46 10.50 7.89
CA THR A 30 -5.80 9.89 7.84
C THR A 30 -6.02 8.85 8.94
N TYR A 31 -5.00 8.04 9.22
CA TYR A 31 -5.05 6.94 10.19
C TYR A 31 -4.49 7.32 11.57
N GLN A 32 -4.08 8.59 11.76
CA GLN A 32 -3.42 9.09 12.97
C GLN A 32 -2.16 8.28 13.35
N LEU A 33 -1.40 7.85 12.34
CA LEU A 33 -0.17 7.07 12.48
C LEU A 33 1.05 7.95 12.23
N GLU A 34 2.24 7.47 12.58
CA GLU A 34 3.50 8.08 12.14
C GLU A 34 3.82 7.69 10.69
N THR A 35 4.41 8.61 9.91
CA THR A 35 4.77 8.34 8.50
C THR A 35 5.70 7.13 8.38
N GLY A 36 6.67 6.99 9.30
CA GLY A 36 7.58 5.85 9.34
C GLY A 36 6.88 4.51 9.60
N GLN A 37 5.85 4.50 10.45
CA GLN A 37 5.04 3.30 10.71
C GLN A 37 4.28 2.86 9.45
N VAL A 38 3.72 3.83 8.70
CA VAL A 38 3.03 3.57 7.43
C VAL A 38 3.97 2.95 6.40
N LEU A 39 5.16 3.54 6.20
CA LEU A 39 6.15 3.03 5.26
C LEU A 39 6.64 1.64 5.64
N PHE A 40 6.96 1.43 6.92
CA PHE A 40 7.43 0.14 7.41
C PHE A 40 6.35 -0.94 7.24
N ALA A 41 5.11 -0.64 7.62
CA ALA A 41 3.99 -1.55 7.45
C ALA A 41 3.77 -1.92 5.98
N TYR A 42 3.90 -0.96 5.06
CA TYR A 42 3.76 -1.21 3.63
C TYR A 42 4.86 -2.13 3.10
N MET A 43 6.12 -1.88 3.47
CA MET A 43 7.25 -2.75 3.10
C MET A 43 7.07 -4.17 3.64
N GLN A 44 6.59 -4.32 4.88
CA GLN A 44 6.32 -5.61 5.48
C GLN A 44 5.18 -6.34 4.74
N THR A 45 4.12 -5.64 4.34
CA THR A 45 3.05 -6.21 3.53
C THR A 45 3.54 -6.72 2.18
N ILE A 46 4.38 -5.93 1.48
CA ILE A 46 5.00 -6.36 0.22
C ILE A 46 5.82 -7.64 0.43
N ALA A 47 6.69 -7.67 1.44
CA ALA A 47 7.54 -8.82 1.71
C ALA A 47 6.72 -10.09 1.99
N GLN A 48 5.66 -9.98 2.78
CA GLN A 48 4.77 -11.11 3.09
C GLN A 48 4.03 -11.64 1.87
N ILE A 49 3.53 -10.75 1.01
CA ILE A 49 2.79 -11.15 -0.19
C ILE A 49 3.76 -11.73 -1.23
N SER A 50 4.91 -11.09 -1.44
CA SER A 50 5.96 -11.63 -2.31
C SER A 50 6.34 -13.06 -1.90
N ALA A 51 6.55 -13.32 -0.61
CA ALA A 51 6.86 -14.65 -0.09
C ALA A 51 5.74 -15.70 -0.34
N LYS A 52 4.47 -15.29 -0.37
CA LYS A 52 3.34 -16.18 -0.71
C LYS A 52 3.25 -16.53 -2.19
N HIS A 53 3.82 -15.69 -3.05
CA HIS A 53 3.82 -15.84 -4.51
C HIS A 53 5.22 -16.22 -5.03
N ASP A 54 5.87 -17.20 -4.40
CA ASP A 54 7.19 -17.70 -4.82
C ASP A 54 8.28 -16.62 -4.93
N ASN A 55 8.23 -15.60 -4.06
CA ASN A 55 9.08 -14.42 -4.09
C ASN A 55 8.92 -13.58 -5.37
N ASP A 56 7.71 -13.52 -5.95
CA ASP A 56 7.41 -12.63 -7.07
C ASP A 56 7.64 -11.17 -6.66
N THR A 57 8.40 -10.45 -7.48
CA THR A 57 8.78 -9.04 -7.27
C THR A 57 7.98 -8.08 -8.14
N ARG A 58 7.09 -8.60 -9.00
CA ARG A 58 6.25 -7.81 -9.91
C ARG A 58 5.12 -7.14 -9.13
N LEU A 59 5.42 -6.01 -8.47
CA LEU A 59 4.48 -5.26 -7.64
C LEU A 59 3.17 -4.93 -8.36
N ALA A 60 3.20 -4.65 -9.66
CA ALA A 60 1.98 -4.36 -10.43
C ALA A 60 0.99 -5.54 -10.47
N THR A 61 1.48 -6.78 -10.43
CA THR A 61 0.66 -8.00 -10.39
C THR A 61 0.11 -8.23 -8.98
N LEU A 62 0.95 -7.99 -7.98
CA LEU A 62 0.63 -8.21 -6.56
C LEU A 62 -0.18 -7.06 -5.94
N GLN A 63 -0.26 -5.90 -6.60
CA GLN A 63 -0.83 -4.68 -6.05
C GLN A 63 -2.24 -4.84 -5.47
N PRO A 64 -3.18 -5.57 -6.11
CA PRO A 64 -4.52 -5.74 -5.53
C PRO A 64 -4.51 -6.42 -4.16
N GLU A 65 -3.67 -7.45 -3.98
CA GLU A 65 -3.53 -8.15 -2.71
C GLU A 65 -2.75 -7.30 -1.69
N ILE A 66 -1.73 -6.57 -2.16
CA ILE A 66 -1.00 -5.59 -1.33
C ILE A 66 -1.97 -4.55 -0.78
N ASP A 67 -2.86 -4.02 -1.63
CA ASP A 67 -3.81 -2.99 -1.22
C ASP A 67 -4.79 -3.51 -0.16
N GLU A 68 -5.32 -4.71 -0.36
CA GLU A 68 -6.25 -5.33 0.58
C GLU A 68 -5.58 -5.57 1.94
N GLN A 69 -4.42 -6.23 1.94
CA GLN A 69 -3.73 -6.58 3.17
C GLN A 69 -3.20 -5.35 3.89
N PHE A 70 -2.66 -4.37 3.15
CA PHE A 70 -2.18 -3.13 3.74
C PHE A 70 -3.31 -2.31 4.34
N GLY A 71 -4.47 -2.23 3.67
CA GLY A 71 -5.66 -1.58 4.21
C GLY A 71 -6.12 -2.19 5.54
N LYS A 72 -6.10 -3.53 5.66
CA LYS A 72 -6.35 -4.23 6.93
C LYS A 72 -5.32 -3.87 8.00
N THR A 73 -4.03 -3.87 7.66
CA THR A 73 -2.96 -3.49 8.57
C THR A 73 -3.12 -2.06 9.10
N LEU A 74 -3.49 -1.10 8.25
CA LEU A 74 -3.72 0.29 8.68
C LEU A 74 -4.88 0.41 9.68
N GLN A 75 -5.96 -0.34 9.50
CA GLN A 75 -7.08 -0.36 10.45
C GLN A 75 -6.67 -0.93 11.81
N LEU A 76 -5.87 -2.00 11.82
CA LEU A 76 -5.36 -2.62 13.05
C LEU A 76 -4.40 -1.68 13.79
N LEU A 77 -3.50 -1.02 13.06
CA LEU A 77 -2.55 -0.05 13.62
C LEU A 77 -3.25 1.18 14.22
N ARG A 78 -4.34 1.63 13.61
CA ARG A 78 -5.16 2.72 14.16
C ARG A 78 -5.82 2.32 15.48
N GLY A 79 -6.34 1.09 15.58
CA GLY A 79 -7.03 0.59 16.77
C GLY A 79 -6.11 0.18 17.93
N THR A 80 -4.79 0.19 17.72
CA THR A 80 -3.78 -0.11 18.75
C THR A 80 -3.19 1.14 19.41
N LYS A 81 -3.61 2.35 19.00
CA LYS A 81 -3.38 3.62 19.71
C LYS A 81 -4.53 3.92 20.66
#